data_AF-A0A7Y5W710-F1
#
_entry.id   AF-A0A7Y5W710-F1
#
_cell.length_a   1.000
_cell.length_b   1.000
_cell.length_c   1.000
_cell.angle_alpha   90.00
_cell.angle_beta   90.00
_cell.angle_gamma   90.00
#
_symmetry.space_group_name_H-M   'P 1'
#
loop_
_entity.id
_entity.type
_entity.pdbx_description
1 polymer ?
#
loop_
_entity_poly.entity_id
_entity_poly.type
_entity_poly.pdbx_seq_one_letter_code
_entity_poly.pdbx_strand_id
1 'polypeptide(L)' 'MTPEAALQRQIELYRAMQGEQRLAIALDLHALACDLAREGIRRRFPDAEPAEVDRRLRQRLELITGRSS' A
#
# COMPACT_ATOMS: atom_id res chain seq x y z
N MET A 1 -11.60 17.37 -23.78
CA MET A 1 -12.48 16.61 -22.85
C MET A 1 -13.03 17.58 -21.83
N THR A 2 -14.31 17.47 -21.50
CA THR A 2 -14.86 18.16 -20.32
C THR A 2 -14.56 17.34 -19.05
N PRO A 3 -14.61 17.93 -17.85
CA PRO A 3 -14.47 17.19 -16.59
C PRO A 3 -15.44 16.01 -16.45
N GLU A 4 -16.68 16.17 -16.92
CA GLU A 4 -17.71 15.14 -16.90
C GLU A 4 -17.36 13.96 -17.80
N ALA A 5 -16.84 14.24 -19.00
CA ALA A 5 -16.38 13.21 -19.93
C ALA A 5 -15.18 12.44 -19.37
N ALA A 6 -14.25 13.12 -18.67
CA ALA A 6 -13.10 12.47 -18.03
C ALA A 6 -13.54 11.56 -16.88
N LEU A 7 -14.48 12.01 -16.04
CA LEU A 7 -15.04 11.22 -14.95
C LEU A 7 -15.77 9.98 -15.48
N GLN A 8 -16.62 10.13 -16.50
CA GLN A 8 -17.34 9.02 -17.10
C GLN A 8 -16.38 7.97 -17.66
N ARG A 9 -15.32 8.40 -18.34
CA ARG A 9 -14.28 7.51 -18.86
C ARG A 9 -13.56 6.76 -17.73
N GLN A 10 -13.27 7.42 -16.62
CA GLN A 10 -12.65 6.79 -15.45
C GLN A 10 -13.55 5.72 -14.83
N ILE A 11 -14.85 5.98 -14.71
CA ILE A 11 -15.85 5.00 -14.21
C ILE A 11 -15.87 3.76 -15.11
N GLU A 12 -15.86 3.95 -16.43
CA GLU A 12 -15.83 2.84 -17.40
C GLU A 12 -14.56 2.01 -17.28
N LEU A 13 -13.39 2.65 -17.08
CA LEU A 13 -12.14 1.93 -16.83
C LEU A 13 -12.21 1.08 -15.56
N TYR A 14 -12.75 1.62 -14.47
CA TYR A 14 -12.90 0.85 -13.23
C TYR A 14 -13.89 -0.31 -13.35
N ARG A 15 -14.99 -0.13 -14.10
CA ARG A 15 -15.97 -1.20 -14.37
C ARG A 15 -15.38 -2.30 -15.26
N ALA A 16 -14.56 -1.93 -16.23
CA ALA A 16 -13.91 -2.88 -17.15
C ALA A 16 -12.73 -3.64 -16.51
N MET A 17 -12.26 -3.20 -15.33
CA MET A 17 -11.13 -3.83 -14.66
C MET A 17 -11.51 -5.25 -14.20
N GLN A 18 -10.69 -6.23 -14.58
CA GLN A 18 -10.82 -7.62 -14.16
C GLN A 18 -10.46 -7.77 -12.68
N GLY A 19 -10.89 -8.87 -12.05
CA GLY A 19 -10.58 -9.14 -10.64
C GLY A 19 -9.08 -9.26 -10.39
N GLU A 20 -8.36 -9.90 -11.29
CA GLU A 20 -6.92 -10.10 -11.26
C GLU A 20 -6.16 -8.78 -11.37
N GLN A 21 -6.65 -7.85 -12.20
CA GLN A 21 -6.06 -6.51 -12.33
C GLN A 21 -6.24 -5.71 -11.04
N ARG A 22 -7.41 -5.79 -10.40
CA ARG A 22 -7.64 -5.18 -9.09
C ARG A 22 -6.71 -5.77 -8.03
N LEU A 23 -6.55 -7.08 -8.03
CA LEU A 23 -5.67 -7.77 -7.09
C LEU A 23 -4.20 -7.36 -7.28
N ALA A 24 -3.72 -7.30 -8.52
CA ALA A 24 -2.36 -6.86 -8.83
C ALA A 24 -2.11 -5.44 -8.30
N ILE A 25 -3.01 -4.50 -8.60
CA ILE A 25 -2.91 -3.11 -8.11
C ILE A 25 -2.87 -3.07 -6.57
N ALA A 26 -3.72 -3.85 -5.90
CA ALA A 26 -3.76 -3.90 -4.44
C ALA A 26 -2.44 -4.44 -3.84
N LEU A 27 -1.86 -5.47 -4.44
CA LEU A 27 -0.58 -6.05 -4.02
C LEU A 27 0.58 -5.07 -4.23
N ASP A 28 0.62 -4.40 -5.39
CA ASP A 28 1.64 -3.39 -5.69
C ASP A 28 1.57 -2.20 -4.72
N LEU A 29 0.35 -1.73 -4.43
CA LEU A 29 0.13 -0.68 -3.44
C LEU A 29 0.55 -1.11 -2.03
N HIS A 30 0.28 -2.35 -1.65
CA HIS A 30 0.71 -2.88 -0.36
C HIS A 30 2.24 -2.96 -0.25
N ALA A 31 2.92 -3.44 -1.31
CA ALA A 31 4.37 -3.50 -1.36
C ALA A 31 5.00 -2.11 -1.24
N LEU A 32 4.51 -1.15 -2.04
CA LEU A 32 4.95 0.25 -1.98
C LEU A 32 4.73 0.86 -0.59
N ALA A 33 3.57 0.64 0.02
CA ALA A 33 3.27 1.14 1.36
C ALA A 33 4.24 0.57 2.41
N CYS A 34 4.58 -0.73 2.30
CA CYS A 34 5.58 -1.35 3.17
C CYS A 34 6.96 -0.69 3.01
N ASP A 35 7.40 -0.42 1.78
CA ASP A 35 8.71 0.18 1.53
C ASP A 35 8.80 1.62 2.07
N LEU A 36 7.76 2.42 1.85
CA LEU A 36 7.67 3.76 2.45
C LEU A 36 7.69 3.69 3.98
N ALA A 37 7.01 2.73 4.57
CA ALA A 37 7.01 2.53 6.02
C ALA A 37 8.39 2.11 6.53
N ARG A 38 9.11 1.22 5.83
CA ARG A 38 10.49 0.84 6.17
C ARG A 38 11.42 2.04 6.14
N GLU A 39 11.34 2.87 5.10
CA GLU A 39 12.13 4.11 5.01
C GLU A 39 11.84 5.06 6.17
N GLY A 40 10.57 5.24 6.53
CA GLY A 40 10.19 6.03 7.70
C GLY A 40 10.71 5.45 9.02
N ILE A 41 10.75 4.12 9.14
CA ILE A 41 11.32 3.43 10.31
C ILE A 41 12.84 3.63 10.37
N ARG A 42 13.56 3.43 9.27
CA ARG A 42 15.02 3.64 9.19
C ARG A 42 15.41 5.07 9.57
N ARG A 43 14.67 6.07 9.08
CA ARG A 43 14.90 7.48 9.46
C ARG A 43 14.69 7.73 10.95
N ARG A 44 13.73 7.04 11.57
CA ARG A 44 13.45 7.16 13.01
C ARG A 44 14.41 6.36 13.88
N PHE A 45 14.98 5.27 13.36
CA PHE A 45 15.91 4.38 14.04
C PHE A 45 17.12 4.12 13.11
N PRO A 46 18.08 5.06 13.03
CA PRO A 46 19.17 4.98 12.06
C PRO A 46 20.06 3.74 12.23
N ASP A 47 20.23 3.27 13.47
CA ASP A 47 21.05 2.12 13.82
C ASP A 47 20.25 0.81 13.88
N ALA A 48 18.99 0.81 13.41
CA ALA A 48 18.17 -0.40 13.41
C ALA A 48 18.65 -1.36 12.31
N GLU A 49 19.02 -2.57 12.74
CA GLU A 49 19.28 -3.68 11.84
C GLU A 49 18.04 -4.04 10.99
N PRO A 50 18.21 -4.62 9.78
CA PRO A 50 17.10 -4.94 8.90
C PRO A 50 15.97 -5.74 9.55
N ALA A 51 16.30 -6.72 10.41
CA ALA A 51 15.34 -7.52 11.13
C ALA A 51 14.49 -6.70 12.12
N GLU A 52 15.08 -5.67 12.73
CA GLU A 52 14.38 -4.76 13.65
C GLU A 52 13.41 -3.86 12.88
N VAL A 53 13.80 -3.39 11.69
CA VAL A 53 12.93 -2.62 10.80
C VAL A 53 11.71 -3.44 10.41
N ASP A 54 11.88 -4.70 10.02
CA ASP A 54 10.77 -5.58 9.64
C ASP A 54 9.87 -5.97 10.82
N ARG A 55 10.44 -6.14 12.02
CA ARG A 55 9.65 -6.36 13.24
C ARG A 55 8.74 -5.16 13.52
N ARG A 56 9.28 -3.94 13.43
CA ARG A 56 8.52 -2.70 13.63
C ARG A 56 7.47 -2.48 12.55
N LEU A 57 7.77 -2.85 11.30
CA LEU A 57 6.80 -2.82 10.22
C LEU A 57 5.61 -3.76 10.53
N ARG A 58 5.88 -5.01 10.94
CA ARG A 58 4.82 -5.95 11.34
C ARG A 58 3.94 -5.40 12.45
N GLN A 59 4.52 -4.90 13.52
CA GLN A 59 3.78 -4.29 14.63
C GLN A 59 2.86 -3.14 14.16
N ARG A 60 3.33 -2.30 13.22
CA ARG A 60 2.49 -1.24 12.65
C ARG A 60 1.33 -1.81 11.84
N LEU A 61 1.57 -2.83 11.02
CA LEU A 61 0.53 -3.45 10.21
C LEU A 61 -0.53 -4.14 11.08
N GLU A 62 -0.13 -4.83 12.15
CA GLU A 62 -1.03 -5.45 13.13
C GLU A 62 -1.95 -4.41 13.78
N LEU A 63 -1.38 -3.28 14.23
CA LEU A 63 -2.14 -2.17 14.81
C LEU A 63 -3.18 -1.57 13.86
N ILE A 64 -2.84 -1.42 12.57
CA ILE A 64 -3.73 -0.81 11.56
C ILE A 64 -4.80 -1.80 11.09
N THR A 65 -4.45 -3.08 10.97
CA THR A 65 -5.34 -4.11 10.43
C THR A 65 -6.21 -4.78 11.49
N GLY A 66 -5.99 -4.48 12.77
CA GLY A 66 -6.70 -5.10 13.90
C GLY A 66 -6.40 -6.60 14.05
N ARG A 67 -5.35 -7.10 13.38
CA ARG A 67 -4.90 -8.49 13.48
C ARG A 67 -3.89 -8.57 14.62
N SER A 68 -4.37 -8.73 15.84
CA SER A 68 -3.51 -9.16 16.95
C SER A 68 -3.24 -10.65 16.79
N SER A 69 -1.96 -11.03 16.65
CA SER A 69 -1.52 -12.43 16.75
C SER A 69 -1.43 -12.87 18.21
#